data_AF-A0A0F9YUU3-F1
#
_entry.id   AF-A0A0F9YUU3-F1
#
_cell.length_a   1.000
_cell.length_b   1.000
_cell.length_c   1.000
_cell.angle_alpha   90.00
_cell.angle_beta   90.00
_cell.angle_gamma   90.00
#
_symmetry.space_group_name_H-M   'P 1'
#
loop_
_entity.id
_entity.type
_entity.pdbx_description
1 polymer ?
#
loop_
_entity_poly.entity_id
_entity_poly.type
_entity_poly.pdbx_seq_one_letter_code
_entity_poly.pdbx_strand_id
1 'polypeptide(L)'
;MEFGQIIIAQFTSLVSLFMIFYLLDTPLIRKFSEIVYKNTIINVSDDKGIFLFIFLTYLIVMISTLEVIRNMIGKNYSLRDKILYIQTCNYNNSFLLFANFLSLYIFKKLSVRTFNLLILGIINSLLYNLTYLMGLKSLSGLFYCNFLITNLLNLLSTFIVRFDYLLSSIVAIYKGYKVFN
;
A
#
# COMPACT_ATOMS: atom_id res chain seq x y z
N MET A 1 25.98 12.42 -6.03
CA MET A 1 24.71 12.50 -5.28
C MET A 1 24.86 13.63 -4.29
N GLU A 2 24.16 14.72 -4.51
CA GLU A 2 24.28 15.93 -3.69
C GLU A 2 23.61 15.68 -2.33
N PHE A 3 24.28 16.05 -1.24
CA PHE A 3 23.84 15.86 0.15
C PHE A 3 22.36 16.18 0.41
N GLY A 4 21.79 17.16 -0.30
CA GLY A 4 20.37 17.50 -0.25
C GLY A 4 19.42 16.35 -0.65
N GLN A 5 19.79 15.52 -1.62
CA GLN A 5 18.96 14.37 -2.03
C GLN A 5 18.89 13.30 -0.93
N ILE A 6 19.98 13.13 -0.16
CA ILE A 6 20.03 12.21 0.97
C ILE A 6 19.10 12.69 2.09
N ILE A 7 19.14 13.99 2.41
CA ILE A 7 18.26 14.60 3.41
C ILE A 7 16.79 14.43 3.02
N ILE A 8 16.45 14.73 1.76
CA ILE A 8 15.07 14.57 1.26
C ILE A 8 14.61 13.12 1.38
N ALA A 9 15.47 12.15 1.06
CA ALA A 9 15.15 10.74 1.16
C ALA A 9 14.90 10.31 2.62
N GLN A 10 15.75 10.75 3.55
CA GLN A 10 15.59 10.47 4.99
C GLN A 10 14.33 11.12 5.57
N PHE A 11 14.04 12.36 5.19
CA PHE A 11 12.82 13.04 5.63
C PHE A 11 11.57 12.34 5.08
N THR A 12 11.59 11.95 3.81
CA THR A 12 10.48 11.23 3.18
C THR A 12 10.23 9.89 3.86
N SER A 13 11.28 9.11 4.16
CA SER A 13 11.13 7.82 4.83
C SER A 13 10.59 7.96 6.26
N LEU A 14 11.03 8.99 7.00
CA LEU A 14 10.49 9.30 8.33
C LEU A 14 9.01 9.67 8.29
N VAL A 15 8.62 10.61 7.41
CA VAL A 15 7.22 11.00 7.23
C VAL A 15 6.37 9.80 6.82
N SER A 16 6.88 8.96 5.92
CA SER A 16 6.20 7.74 5.49
C SER A 16 5.96 6.78 6.66
N LEU A 17 6.97 6.53 7.47
CA LEU A 17 6.87 5.66 8.65
C LEU A 17 5.83 6.20 9.65
N PHE A 18 5.82 7.51 9.87
CA PHE A 18 4.82 8.17 10.71
C PHE A 18 3.40 8.06 10.17
N MET A 19 3.20 8.24 8.86
CA MET A 19 1.89 8.06 8.22
C MET A 19 1.39 6.63 8.37
N ILE A 20 2.24 5.63 8.16
CA ILE A 20 1.85 4.22 8.28
C ILE A 20 1.43 3.89 9.70
N PHE A 21 2.19 4.27 10.72
CA PHE A 21 1.81 4.00 12.11
C PHE A 21 0.56 4.75 12.55
N TYR A 22 0.35 5.96 12.04
CA TYR A 22 -0.88 6.69 12.28
C TYR A 22 -2.10 5.95 11.71
N LEU A 23 -2.01 5.52 10.45
CA LEU A 23 -3.11 4.88 9.72
C LEU A 23 -3.36 3.42 10.15
N LEU A 24 -2.36 2.74 10.71
CA LEU A 24 -2.40 1.31 11.00
C LEU A 24 -3.57 0.86 11.87
N ASP A 25 -3.88 1.57 12.96
CA ASP A 25 -5.08 1.28 13.77
C ASP A 25 -6.21 2.30 13.57
N THR A 26 -6.30 2.91 12.38
CA THR A 26 -7.48 3.74 12.09
C THR A 26 -8.72 2.86 11.91
N PRO A 27 -9.87 3.30 12.44
CA PRO A 27 -11.14 2.57 12.25
C PRO A 27 -11.65 2.65 10.81
N LEU A 28 -11.08 3.52 9.97
CA LEU A 28 -11.51 3.75 8.59
C LEU A 28 -11.41 2.48 7.74
N ILE A 29 -10.28 1.78 7.80
CA ILE A 29 -10.06 0.56 7.01
C ILE A 29 -11.06 -0.52 7.43
N ARG A 30 -11.31 -0.63 8.74
CA ARG A 30 -12.25 -1.61 9.30
C ARG A 30 -13.71 -1.29 8.93
N LYS A 31 -14.10 -0.02 8.98
CA LYS A 31 -15.43 0.41 8.51
C LYS A 31 -15.61 0.11 7.03
N PHE A 32 -14.59 0.35 6.21
CA PHE A 32 -14.64 0.03 4.79
C PHE A 32 -14.79 -1.48 4.55
N SER A 33 -14.01 -2.32 5.23
CA SER A 33 -14.15 -3.78 5.10
C SER A 33 -15.51 -4.28 5.58
N GLU A 34 -16.08 -3.71 6.65
CA GLU A 34 -17.43 -4.03 7.11
C GLU A 34 -18.51 -3.66 6.09
N ILE A 35 -18.34 -2.54 5.37
CA ILE A 35 -19.25 -2.15 4.28
C ILE A 35 -19.18 -3.16 3.14
N VAL A 36 -17.97 -3.61 2.77
CA VAL A 36 -17.79 -4.64 1.72
C VAL A 36 -18.44 -5.95 2.15
N TYR A 37 -18.23 -6.37 3.40
CA TYR A 37 -18.79 -7.61 3.94
C TYR A 37 -20.32 -7.61 4.02
N LYS A 38 -20.92 -6.47 4.38
CA LYS A 38 -22.39 -6.33 4.50
C LYS A 38 -23.08 -6.04 3.17
N ASN A 39 -22.32 -5.91 2.07
CA ASN A 39 -22.88 -5.61 0.78
C ASN A 39 -23.63 -6.84 0.23
N THR A 40 -24.90 -6.67 -0.13
CA THR A 40 -25.75 -7.76 -0.64
C THR A 40 -25.39 -8.21 -2.05
N ILE A 41 -24.60 -7.41 -2.77
CA ILE A 41 -24.20 -7.67 -4.17
C ILE A 41 -22.89 -8.46 -4.22
N ILE A 42 -22.05 -8.36 -3.18
CA ILE A 42 -20.69 -8.92 -3.19
C ILE A 42 -20.67 -10.15 -2.28
N ASN A 43 -20.42 -11.33 -2.86
CA ASN A 43 -20.27 -12.56 -2.08
C ASN A 43 -18.83 -12.71 -1.59
N VAL A 44 -18.59 -12.44 -0.31
CA VAL A 44 -17.29 -12.58 0.32
C VAL A 44 -17.39 -13.32 1.65
N SER A 45 -16.59 -14.37 1.84
CA SER A 45 -16.65 -15.26 3.01
C SER A 45 -16.03 -14.69 4.28
N ASP A 46 -14.87 -14.03 4.15
CA ASP A 46 -13.99 -13.66 5.26
C ASP A 46 -12.99 -12.55 4.86
N ASP A 47 -12.18 -12.07 5.80
CA ASP A 47 -11.19 -11.00 5.58
C ASP A 47 -10.22 -11.30 4.43
N LYS A 48 -9.90 -12.59 4.20
CA LYS A 48 -9.06 -13.03 3.08
C LYS A 48 -9.77 -12.81 1.75
N GLY A 49 -11.03 -13.19 1.66
CA GLY A 49 -11.88 -12.89 0.52
C GLY A 49 -12.01 -11.39 0.28
N ILE A 50 -12.15 -10.58 1.35
CA ILE A 50 -12.27 -9.12 1.23
C ILE A 50 -11.00 -8.53 0.63
N PHE A 51 -9.84 -8.95 1.14
CA PHE A 51 -8.56 -8.52 0.59
C PHE A 51 -8.43 -8.90 -0.90
N LEU A 52 -8.73 -10.16 -1.25
CA LEU A 52 -8.65 -10.63 -2.64
C LEU A 52 -9.59 -9.85 -3.57
N PHE A 53 -10.81 -9.57 -3.12
CA PHE A 53 -11.77 -8.76 -3.87
C PHE A 53 -11.25 -7.33 -4.14
N ILE A 54 -10.70 -6.68 -3.11
CA ILE A 54 -10.12 -5.34 -3.22
C ILE A 54 -8.88 -5.38 -4.13
N PHE A 55 -8.03 -6.40 -4.00
CA PHE A 55 -6.84 -6.58 -4.82
C PHE A 55 -7.18 -6.79 -6.30
N LEU A 56 -8.18 -7.62 -6.60
CA LEU A 56 -8.66 -7.82 -7.98
C LEU A 56 -9.24 -6.53 -8.57
N THR A 57 -10.03 -5.81 -7.78
CA THR A 57 -10.59 -4.52 -8.19
C THR A 57 -9.49 -3.51 -8.47
N TYR A 58 -8.47 -3.45 -7.61
CA TYR A 58 -7.26 -2.65 -7.83
C TYR A 58 -6.57 -2.99 -9.15
N LEU A 59 -6.36 -4.29 -9.45
CA LEU A 59 -5.75 -4.73 -10.70
C LEU A 59 -6.57 -4.29 -11.92
N ILE A 60 -7.88 -4.51 -11.89
CA ILE A 60 -8.78 -4.12 -12.97
C ILE A 60 -8.72 -2.61 -13.20
N VAL A 61 -8.87 -1.80 -12.14
CA VAL A 61 -8.82 -0.34 -12.24
C VAL A 61 -7.50 0.13 -12.82
N MET A 62 -6.37 -0.41 -12.35
CA MET A 62 -5.05 -0.01 -12.85
C MET A 62 -4.84 -0.41 -14.32
N ILE A 63 -5.22 -1.63 -14.70
CA ILE A 63 -5.11 -2.12 -16.09
C ILE A 63 -5.98 -1.25 -17.00
N SER A 64 -7.25 -1.02 -16.64
CA SER A 64 -8.15 -0.17 -17.41
C SER A 64 -7.64 1.26 -17.54
N THR A 65 -7.13 1.84 -16.45
CA THR A 65 -6.58 3.21 -16.46
C THR A 65 -5.38 3.31 -17.41
N LEU A 66 -4.45 2.36 -17.34
CA LEU A 66 -3.27 2.33 -18.20
C LEU A 66 -3.63 2.11 -19.67
N GLU A 67 -4.64 1.27 -19.94
CA GLU A 67 -5.15 1.02 -21.30
C GLU A 67 -5.81 2.26 -21.90
N VAL A 68 -6.67 2.94 -21.12
CA VAL A 68 -7.32 4.19 -21.54
C VAL A 68 -6.28 5.26 -21.85
N ILE A 69 -5.29 5.43 -20.97
CA ILE A 69 -4.20 6.40 -21.14
C ILE A 69 -3.36 6.05 -22.38
N ARG A 70 -3.05 4.77 -22.59
CA ARG A 70 -2.34 4.30 -23.80
C ARG A 70 -3.10 4.68 -25.08
N ASN A 71 -4.42 4.50 -25.09
CA ASN A 71 -5.25 4.78 -26.25
C ASN A 71 -5.43 6.29 -26.50
N MET A 72 -5.46 7.11 -25.45
CA MET A 72 -5.54 8.57 -25.57
C MET A 72 -4.25 9.21 -26.09
N ILE A 73 -3.09 8.62 -25.81
CA ILE A 73 -1.77 9.24 -26.03
C ILE A 73 -1.22 9.03 -27.45
N GLY A 74 -1.79 8.12 -28.25
CA GLY A 74 -1.42 7.92 -29.65
C GLY A 74 0.09 7.65 -29.85
N LYS A 75 0.74 8.35 -30.80
CA LYS A 75 2.16 8.16 -31.18
C LYS A 75 3.19 8.90 -30.31
N ASN A 76 2.80 9.52 -29.18
CA ASN A 76 3.74 10.28 -28.35
C ASN A 76 4.73 9.37 -27.59
N TYR A 77 5.94 9.21 -28.13
CA TYR A 77 6.99 8.32 -27.59
C TYR A 77 7.36 8.62 -26.13
N SER A 78 7.49 9.89 -25.73
CA SER A 78 7.90 10.27 -24.37
C SER A 78 6.86 9.91 -23.29
N LEU A 79 5.58 9.87 -23.64
CA LEU A 79 4.51 9.43 -22.75
C LEU A 79 4.39 7.90 -22.75
N ARG A 80 4.71 7.25 -23.88
CA ARG A 80 4.74 5.79 -24.00
C ARG A 80 5.74 5.16 -23.03
N ASP A 81 6.94 5.72 -22.89
CA ASP A 81 7.95 5.22 -21.96
C ASP A 81 7.53 5.33 -20.49
N LYS A 82 6.83 6.43 -20.13
CA LYS A 82 6.26 6.59 -18.79
C LYS A 82 5.18 5.56 -18.48
N ILE A 83 4.32 5.25 -19.45
CA ILE A 83 3.27 4.23 -19.30
C ILE A 83 3.90 2.85 -19.13
N LEU A 84 4.90 2.51 -19.96
CA LEU A 84 5.64 1.24 -19.84
C LEU A 84 6.30 1.11 -18.48
N TYR A 85 6.96 2.16 -18.00
CA TYR A 85 7.56 2.19 -16.67
C TYR A 85 6.53 1.89 -15.57
N ILE A 86 5.37 2.56 -15.60
CA ILE A 86 4.32 2.35 -14.60
C ILE A 86 3.69 0.96 -14.73
N GLN A 87 3.54 0.42 -15.94
CA GLN A 87 3.08 -0.95 -16.14
C GLN A 87 4.02 -1.94 -15.45
N THR A 88 5.34 -1.79 -15.63
CA THR A 88 6.35 -2.61 -14.96
C THR A 88 6.31 -2.42 -13.43
N CYS A 89 6.22 -1.18 -12.95
CA CYS A 89 6.10 -0.91 -11.51
C CYS A 89 4.81 -1.53 -10.93
N ASN A 90 3.68 -1.39 -11.62
CA ASN A 90 2.41 -1.94 -11.18
C ASN A 90 2.47 -3.47 -11.11
N TYR A 91 3.09 -4.12 -12.09
CA TYR A 91 3.31 -5.57 -12.07
C TYR A 91 4.16 -5.98 -10.86
N ASN A 92 5.30 -5.35 -10.65
CA ASN A 92 6.20 -5.65 -9.54
C ASN A 92 5.53 -5.41 -8.17
N ASN A 93 4.83 -4.29 -8.02
CA ASN A 93 4.12 -3.96 -6.78
C ASN A 93 2.98 -4.94 -6.51
N SER A 94 2.23 -5.33 -7.55
CA SER A 94 1.15 -6.30 -7.43
C SER A 94 1.68 -7.69 -7.04
N PHE A 95 2.80 -8.10 -7.63
CA PHE A 95 3.47 -9.35 -7.28
C PHE A 95 3.93 -9.35 -5.82
N LEU A 96 4.55 -8.25 -5.35
CA LEU A 96 4.99 -8.12 -3.97
C LEU A 96 3.81 -8.18 -2.97
N LEU A 97 2.72 -7.46 -3.27
CA LEU A 97 1.50 -7.50 -2.46
C LEU A 97 0.92 -8.91 -2.39
N PHE A 98 0.85 -9.58 -3.53
CA PHE A 98 0.32 -10.94 -3.60
C PHE A 98 1.21 -11.94 -2.86
N ALA A 99 2.54 -11.83 -3.00
CA ALA A 99 3.49 -12.65 -2.26
C ALA A 99 3.37 -12.44 -0.75
N ASN A 100 3.17 -11.21 -0.28
CA ASN A 100 2.93 -10.91 1.13
C ASN A 100 1.60 -11.46 1.64
N PHE A 101 0.53 -11.31 0.86
CA PHE A 101 -0.74 -11.93 1.18
C PHE A 101 -0.63 -13.45 1.27
N LEU A 102 0.03 -14.09 0.29
CA LEU A 102 0.23 -15.54 0.27
C LEU A 102 1.08 -16.01 1.45
N SER A 103 2.15 -15.28 1.77
CA SER A 103 3.02 -15.58 2.90
C SER A 103 2.26 -15.53 4.22
N LEU A 104 1.45 -14.48 4.43
CA LEU A 104 0.54 -14.43 5.58
C LEU A 104 -0.43 -15.61 5.51
N TYR A 105 -1.16 -15.80 4.42
CA TYR A 105 -2.14 -16.86 4.27
C TYR A 105 -1.61 -18.26 4.65
N ILE A 106 -0.39 -18.60 4.24
CA ILE A 106 0.24 -19.91 4.48
C ILE A 106 0.86 -19.99 5.88
N PHE A 107 1.71 -19.02 6.25
CA PHE A 107 2.56 -19.13 7.43
C PHE A 107 1.93 -18.54 8.70
N LYS A 108 0.94 -17.65 8.61
CA LYS A 108 0.37 -16.96 9.77
C LYS A 108 -1.05 -16.44 9.56
N LYS A 109 -1.99 -16.78 10.45
CA LYS A 109 -3.37 -16.25 10.37
C LYS A 109 -3.40 -14.72 10.19
N LEU A 110 -4.20 -14.28 9.21
CA LEU A 110 -4.42 -12.86 8.93
C LEU A 110 -5.00 -12.18 10.18
N SER A 111 -4.20 -11.32 10.80
CA SER A 111 -4.65 -10.44 11.89
C SER A 111 -5.25 -9.15 11.32
N VAL A 112 -6.02 -8.42 12.13
CA VAL A 112 -6.57 -7.11 11.76
C VAL A 112 -5.47 -6.15 11.31
N ARG A 113 -4.29 -6.17 11.97
CA ARG A 113 -3.18 -5.27 11.61
C ARG A 113 -2.52 -5.65 10.31
N THR A 114 -2.25 -6.94 10.09
CA THR A 114 -1.68 -7.40 8.82
C THR A 114 -2.66 -7.19 7.66
N PHE A 115 -3.96 -7.34 7.90
CA PHE A 115 -4.99 -6.95 6.94
C PHE A 115 -4.93 -5.44 6.63
N ASN A 116 -4.88 -4.58 7.65
CA ASN A 116 -4.76 -3.14 7.45
C ASN A 116 -3.48 -2.75 6.68
N LEU A 117 -2.34 -3.37 6.99
CA LEU A 117 -1.08 -3.15 6.26
C LEU A 117 -1.18 -3.56 4.79
N LEU A 118 -1.83 -4.69 4.50
CA LEU A 118 -2.08 -5.12 3.12
C LEU A 118 -2.98 -4.15 2.36
N ILE A 119 -4.06 -3.67 2.98
CA ILE A 119 -4.94 -2.65 2.38
C ILE A 119 -4.20 -1.32 2.16
N LEU A 120 -3.41 -0.88 3.14
CA LEU A 120 -2.54 0.29 2.98
C LEU A 120 -1.53 0.09 1.85
N GLY A 121 -0.99 -1.12 1.67
CA GLY A 121 -0.14 -1.46 0.54
C GLY A 121 -0.84 -1.26 -0.80
N ILE A 122 -2.09 -1.72 -0.95
CA ILE A 122 -2.89 -1.49 -2.17
C ILE A 122 -3.09 0.02 -2.41
N ILE A 123 -3.55 0.76 -1.39
CA ILE A 123 -3.83 2.20 -1.49
C ILE A 123 -2.57 2.96 -1.90
N ASN A 124 -1.43 2.69 -1.26
CA ASN A 124 -0.18 3.38 -1.56
C ASN A 124 0.35 3.02 -2.96
N SER A 125 0.18 1.78 -3.43
CA SER A 125 0.54 1.42 -4.80
C SER A 125 -0.32 2.15 -5.83
N LEU A 126 -1.63 2.24 -5.58
CA LEU A 126 -2.55 2.99 -6.44
C LEU A 126 -2.20 4.48 -6.48
N LEU A 127 -2.00 5.10 -5.32
CA LEU A 127 -1.63 6.51 -5.21
C LEU A 127 -0.27 6.81 -5.83
N TYR A 128 0.71 5.92 -5.68
CA TYR A 128 2.00 6.00 -6.37
C TYR A 128 1.81 6.07 -7.89
N ASN A 129 1.07 5.12 -8.47
CA ASN A 129 0.87 5.06 -9.92
C ASN A 129 0.13 6.31 -10.44
N LEU A 130 -0.94 6.74 -9.76
CA LEU A 130 -1.73 7.91 -10.15
C LEU A 130 -0.93 9.21 -10.05
N THR A 131 -0.22 9.43 -8.94
CA THR A 131 0.58 10.64 -8.76
C THR A 131 1.77 10.70 -9.71
N TYR A 132 2.37 9.55 -10.04
CA TYR A 132 3.40 9.48 -11.07
C TYR A 132 2.86 9.83 -12.46
N LEU A 133 1.68 9.31 -12.84
CA LEU A 133 1.00 9.66 -14.09
C LEU A 133 0.72 11.17 -14.19
N MET A 134 0.35 11.80 -13.07
CA MET A 134 0.14 13.24 -12.97
C MET A 134 1.45 14.06 -12.94
N GLY A 135 2.62 13.41 -12.89
CA GLY A 135 3.93 14.08 -12.84
C GLY A 135 4.34 14.60 -11.47
N LEU A 136 3.64 14.23 -10.40
CA LEU A 136 3.89 14.69 -9.02
C LEU A 136 5.00 13.87 -8.35
N LYS A 137 6.24 14.03 -8.81
CA LYS A 137 7.40 13.17 -8.43
C LYS A 137 7.63 13.02 -6.92
N SER A 138 7.51 14.11 -6.15
CA SER A 138 7.73 14.07 -4.69
C SER A 138 6.64 13.27 -3.97
N LEU A 139 5.38 13.44 -4.37
CA LEU A 139 4.25 12.72 -3.81
C LEU A 139 4.29 11.24 -4.20
N SER A 140 4.65 10.93 -5.45
CA SER A 140 4.86 9.54 -5.85
C SER A 140 5.98 8.89 -5.04
N GLY A 141 7.09 9.59 -4.77
CA GLY A 141 8.16 9.08 -3.91
C GLY A 141 7.67 8.73 -2.51
N LEU A 142 6.86 9.60 -1.89
CA LEU A 142 6.26 9.36 -0.57
C LEU A 142 5.34 8.13 -0.57
N PHE A 143 4.44 8.00 -1.55
CA PHE A 143 3.56 6.84 -1.65
C PHE A 143 4.33 5.55 -1.93
N TYR A 144 5.41 5.60 -2.70
CA TYR A 144 6.28 4.45 -2.91
C TYR A 144 7.02 4.05 -1.62
N CYS A 145 7.52 4.99 -0.84
CA CYS A 145 8.11 4.71 0.47
C CYS A 145 7.08 4.09 1.44
N ASN A 146 5.86 4.62 1.48
CA ASN A 146 4.76 4.02 2.26
C ASN A 146 4.47 2.58 1.82
N PHE A 147 4.44 2.34 0.52
CA PHE A 147 4.26 1.01 -0.05
C PHE A 147 5.37 0.05 0.38
N LEU A 148 6.64 0.44 0.31
CA LEU A 148 7.75 -0.40 0.74
C LEU A 148 7.70 -0.71 2.25
N ILE A 149 7.42 0.30 3.08
CA ILE A 149 7.34 0.13 4.54
C ILE A 149 6.18 -0.81 4.91
N THR A 150 5.00 -0.66 4.31
CA THR A 150 3.85 -1.54 4.59
C THR A 150 4.14 -3.00 4.22
N ASN A 151 4.78 -3.23 3.07
CA ASN A 151 5.18 -4.57 2.64
C ASN A 151 6.28 -5.16 3.54
N LEU A 152 7.25 -4.35 3.97
CA LEU A 152 8.28 -4.78 4.91
C LEU A 152 7.68 -5.16 6.26
N LEU A 153 6.78 -4.34 6.81
CA LEU A 153 6.10 -4.64 8.07
C LEU A 153 5.26 -5.92 7.96
N ASN A 154 4.61 -6.19 6.82
CA ASN A 154 3.91 -7.45 6.59
C ASN A 154 4.86 -8.66 6.58
N LEU A 155 6.02 -8.56 5.92
CA LEU A 155 7.03 -9.62 5.94
C LEU A 155 7.55 -9.88 7.37
N LEU A 156 7.89 -8.82 8.10
CA LEU A 156 8.36 -8.92 9.48
C LEU A 156 7.27 -9.52 10.39
N SER A 157 6.01 -9.09 10.25
CA SER A 157 4.88 -9.70 10.95
C SER A 157 4.69 -11.17 10.61
N THR A 158 5.09 -11.63 9.42
CA THR A 158 4.96 -13.03 9.01
C THR A 158 6.05 -13.90 9.62
N PHE A 159 7.31 -13.47 9.51
CA PHE A 159 8.47 -14.33 9.81
C PHE A 159 9.10 -14.10 11.18
N ILE A 160 8.87 -12.95 11.82
CA ILE A 160 9.41 -12.67 13.16
C ILE A 160 8.38 -13.02 14.24
N VAL A 161 8.81 -13.91 15.14
CA VAL A 161 8.01 -14.32 16.30
C VAL A 161 7.72 -13.11 17.18
N ARG A 162 6.45 -12.95 17.59
CA ARG A 162 5.98 -11.86 18.46
C ARG A 162 6.20 -10.43 17.90
N PHE A 163 6.48 -10.27 16.61
CA PHE A 163 6.65 -8.95 16.01
C PHE A 163 5.41 -8.05 16.18
N ASP A 164 4.20 -8.63 16.21
CA ASP A 164 2.98 -7.84 16.42
C ASP A 164 2.94 -7.15 17.80
N TYR A 165 3.56 -7.74 18.83
CA TYR A 165 3.71 -7.09 20.14
C TYR A 165 4.68 -5.91 20.05
N LEU A 166 5.82 -6.10 19.39
CA LEU A 166 6.81 -5.04 19.18
C LEU A 166 6.21 -3.88 18.37
N LEU A 167 5.48 -4.20 17.30
CA LEU A 167 4.75 -3.22 16.51
C LEU A 167 3.69 -2.49 17.34
N SER A 168 2.98 -3.20 18.22
CA SER A 168 2.03 -2.57 19.16
C SER A 168 2.71 -1.55 20.05
N SER A 169 3.86 -1.91 20.63
CA SER A 169 4.61 -1.04 21.52
C SER A 169 5.10 0.21 20.79
N ILE A 170 5.62 0.06 19.57
CA ILE A 170 6.07 1.20 18.76
C ILE A 170 4.90 2.13 18.43
N VAL A 171 3.77 1.58 18.00
CA VAL A 171 2.58 2.37 17.66
C VAL A 171 1.99 3.04 18.91
N ALA A 172 2.03 2.37 20.07
CA ALA A 172 1.60 2.93 21.34
C ALA A 172 2.51 4.05 21.83
N ILE A 173 3.83 3.94 21.68
CA ILE A 173 4.77 5.04 21.97
C ILE A 173 4.46 6.24 21.07
N TYR A 174 4.21 5.98 19.78
CA TYR A 174 3.91 7.02 18.81
C TYR A 174 2.56 7.71 19.05
N LYS A 175 1.51 6.94 19.36
CA LYS A 175 0.18 7.48 19.68
C LYS A 175 0.10 8.07 21.09
N GLY A 176 0.85 7.52 22.04
CA GLY A 176 0.96 8.02 23.41
C GLY A 176 1.57 9.41 23.48
N TYR A 177 2.36 9.81 22.49
CA TYR A 177 2.77 11.21 22.29
C TYR A 177 1.59 12.18 22.06
N LYS A 178 0.37 11.70 21.76
CA LYS A 178 -0.86 12.52 21.76
C LYS A 178 -1.42 12.82 23.17
N VAL A 179 -0.84 12.29 24.25
CA VAL A 179 -1.31 12.54 25.62
C VAL A 179 -0.63 13.77 26.27
N PHE A 180 0.31 14.42 25.57
CA PHE A 180 1.03 15.62 26.06
C PHE A 180 0.67 16.93 25.33
N ASN A 181 -0.49 17.00 24.65
CA ASN A 181 -1.09 18.25 24.18
C ASN A 181 -2.49 18.42 24.74
#